data_AF-A0A915MML3-F1
#
_entry.id   AF-A0A915MML3-F1
#
_cell.length_a   1.000
_cell.length_b   1.000
_cell.length_c   1.000
_cell.angle_alpha   90.00
_cell.angle_beta   90.00
_cell.angle_gamma   90.00
#
_symmetry.space_group_name_H-M   'P 1'
#
loop_
_entity.id
_entity.type
_entity.pdbx_description
1 polymer ?
#
loop_
_entity_poly.entity_id
_entity_poly.type
_entity_poly.pdbx_seq_one_letter_code
_entity_poly.pdbx_strand_id
1 'polypeptide(L)' 'LTGEWVQVQILHLPNEPEGLGFGIVGGHSTGVVIKSIVAGSVADKVKLWDLNE' A
#
# COMPACT_ATOMS: atom_id res chain seq x y z
N LEU A 1 -15.51 -15.30 -21.70
CA LEU A 1 -14.51 -15.09 -20.62
C LEU A 1 -14.24 -13.60 -20.56
N THR A 2 -14.92 -12.88 -19.68
CA THR A 2 -14.71 -11.45 -19.45
C THR A 2 -13.38 -11.29 -18.71
N GLY A 3 -12.41 -10.63 -19.32
CA GLY A 3 -11.09 -10.44 -18.72
C GLY A 3 -11.19 -9.69 -17.39
N GLU A 4 -10.53 -10.20 -16.36
CA GLU A 4 -10.44 -9.56 -15.06
C GLU A 4 -9.52 -8.34 -15.19
N TRP A 5 -10.06 -7.14 -14.94
CA TRP A 5 -9.24 -5.92 -14.92
C TRP A 5 -8.46 -5.87 -13.60
N VAL A 6 -7.14 -5.89 -13.70
CA VAL A 6 -6.24 -5.70 -12.54
C VAL A 6 -5.48 -4.39 -12.73
N GLN A 7 -5.63 -3.47 -11.77
CA GLN A 7 -4.86 -2.23 -11.72
C GLN A 7 -3.69 -2.40 -10.76
N VAL A 8 -2.48 -2.15 -11.25
CA VAL A 8 -1.24 -2.16 -10.47
C VAL A 8 -0.69 -0.76 -10.41
N GLN A 9 -0.29 -0.30 -9.22
CA GLN A 9 0.30 1.01 -9.01
C GLN A 9 1.55 0.89 -8.15
N ILE A 10 2.56 1.71 -8.44
CA ILE A 10 3.81 1.79 -7.67
C ILE A 10 3.72 3.04 -6.80
N LEU A 11 3.84 2.85 -5.49
CA LEU A 11 3.86 3.93 -4.50
C LEU A 11 5.27 4.09 -3.95
N HIS A 12 5.75 5.33 -3.92
CA HIS A 12 7.04 5.66 -3.32
C HIS A 12 6.79 6.26 -1.95
N LEU A 13 7.30 5.60 -0.91
CA LEU A 13 7.19 6.08 0.46
C LEU A 13 8.56 6.61 0.93
N PRO A 14 8.63 7.84 1.48
CA PRO A 14 9.85 8.30 2.12
C PRO A 14 10.20 7.40 3.31
N ASN A 15 11.50 7.14 3.47
CA ASN A 15 12.00 6.31 4.55
C ASN A 15 12.15 7.14 5.83
N GLU A 16 11.18 7.02 6.73
CA GLU A 16 11.18 7.72 8.01
C GLU A 16 11.68 6.80 9.16
N PRO A 17 12.29 7.35 10.23
CA PRO A 17 12.80 6.56 11.35
C PRO A 17 11.75 5.69 12.06
N GLU A 18 10.48 6.11 12.00
CA GLU A 18 9.33 5.45 12.62
C GLU A 18 8.78 4.30 11.75
N GLY A 19 9.34 4.11 10.54
CA GLY A 19 8.90 3.16 9.55
C GLY A 19 7.77 3.68 8.66
N LEU A 20 7.24 2.79 7.81
CA LEU A 20 6.28 3.18 6.76
C LEU A 20 4.84 3.27 7.26
N GLY A 21 4.52 2.67 8.42
CA GLY A 21 3.21 2.82 9.07
C GLY A 21 2.10 1.91 8.57
N PHE A 22 2.43 0.75 8.00
CA PHE A 22 1.44 -0.26 7.63
C PHE A 22 1.81 -1.65 8.16
N GLY A 23 0.79 -2.46 8.46
CA GLY A 23 0.96 -3.86 8.84
C GLY A 23 0.59 -4.78 7.68
N ILE A 24 1.41 -5.79 7.39
CA ILE A 24 1.14 -6.79 6.35
C ILE A 24 0.74 -8.14 6.96
N VAL A 25 -0.08 -8.89 6.24
CA VAL A 25 -0.32 -10.31 6.47
C VAL A 25 -0.16 -11.09 5.16
N GLY A 26 0.17 -12.37 5.26
CA GLY A 26 0.46 -13.23 4.11
C GLY A 26 1.89 -13.77 4.15
N GLY A 27 2.34 -14.35 3.04
CA GLY A 27 3.66 -14.97 2.93
C GLY A 27 4.22 -14.83 1.52
N HIS A 28 5.53 -15.07 1.38
CA HIS A 28 6.26 -14.88 0.13
C HIS A 28 5.63 -15.60 -1.07
N SER A 29 5.12 -16.83 -0.87
CA SER A 29 4.50 -17.65 -1.93
C SER A 29 3.07 -17.26 -2.28
N THR A 30 2.37 -16.53 -1.43
CA THR A 30 0.95 -16.16 -1.61
C THR A 30 0.75 -14.69 -1.94
N GLY A 31 1.81 -13.88 -1.82
CA GLY A 31 1.69 -12.43 -1.74
C GLY A 31 1.28 -11.96 -0.35
N VAL A 32 1.36 -10.65 -0.16
CA VAL A 32 1.04 -9.96 1.09
C VAL A 32 -0.05 -8.93 0.88
N VAL A 33 -0.85 -8.71 1.91
CA VAL A 33 -1.90 -7.67 1.93
C VAL A 33 -1.68 -6.75 3.11
N ILE A 34 -2.01 -5.48 2.93
CA ILE A 34 -1.97 -4.50 4.02
C ILE A 34 -3.25 -4.65 4.84
N LYS A 35 -3.11 -4.95 6.13
CA LYS A 35 -4.24 -5.16 7.07
C LYS A 35 -4.53 -3.94 7.93
N SER A 36 -3.55 -3.08 8.15
CA SER A 36 -3.68 -1.91 9.02
C SER A 36 -2.80 -0.76 8.55
N ILE A 37 -3.28 0.46 8.78
CA ILE A 37 -2.56 1.71 8.58
C ILE A 37 -2.49 2.44 9.92
N VAL A 38 -1.31 2.95 10.27
CA VAL A 38 -1.11 3.79 11.44
C VAL A 38 -1.52 5.21 11.08
N ALA A 39 -2.48 5.78 11.80
CA ALA A 39 -2.93 7.15 11.58
C ALA A 39 -1.77 8.16 11.69
N GLY A 40 -1.69 9.10 10.75
CA GLY A 40 -0.63 10.11 10.68
C GLY A 40 0.72 9.62 10.14
N SER A 41 0.84 8.33 9.82
CA SER A 41 2.07 7.75 9.27
C SER A 41 2.30 8.13 7.79
N VAL A 42 3.45 7.74 7.26
CA VAL A 42 3.80 7.92 5.84
C VAL A 42 2.77 7.24 4.93
N ALA A 43 2.38 6.00 5.24
CA ALA A 43 1.39 5.27 4.46
C ALA A 43 -0.03 5.86 4.57
N ASP A 44 -0.38 6.49 5.69
CA ASP A 44 -1.68 7.17 5.85
C ASP A 44 -1.79 8.44 4.99
N LYS A 45 -0.64 9.12 4.81
CA LYS A 45 -0.54 10.34 3.98
C LYS A 45 -0.54 10.05 2.49
N VAL A 46 -0.12 8.85 2.09
CA VAL A 46 -0.33 8.33 0.73
C VAL A 46 -1.79 7.91 0.61
N LYS A 47 -2.68 8.90 0.56
CA LYS A 47 -4.05 8.68 0.16
C LYS A 47 -4.06 8.33 -1.32
N LEU A 48 -4.59 7.15 -1.63
CA LEU A 48 -4.78 6.57 -2.97
C LEU A 48 -5.55 7.49 -3.97
N TRP A 49 -5.97 8.68 -3.55
CA TRP A 49 -6.72 9.67 -4.32
C TRP A 49 -5.82 10.68 -5.06
N ASP A 50 -4.53 10.77 -4.71
CA ASP A 50 -3.59 11.68 -5.37
C ASP A 50 -2.95 11.10 -6.65
N LEU A 51 -3.43 9.95 -7.13
CA LEU A 51 -2.92 9.28 -8.35
C LEU A 51 -3.77 9.56 -9.60
N ASN A 52 -4.67 10.54 -9.54
CA ASN A 52 -5.50 10.98 -10.66
C ASN A 52 -5.14 12.37 -11.19
N GLU A 53 -3.92 12.85 -10.95
CA GLU A 53 -3.31 13.96 -11.70
C GLU A 53 -2.07 13.50 -12.46
#